data_AF-M8DUP0-F1
#
_entry.id   AF-M8DUP0-F1
#
_cell.length_a   1.000
_cell.length_b   1.000
_cell.length_c   1.000
_cell.angle_alpha   90.00
_cell.angle_beta   90.00
_cell.angle_gamma   90.00
#
_symmetry.space_group_name_H-M   'P 1'
#
loop_
_entity.id
_entity.type
_entity.pdbx_description
1 polymer ?
#
loop_
_entity_poly.entity_id
_entity_poly.type
_entity_poly.pdbx_seq_one_letter_code
_entity_poly.pdbx_strand_id
1 'polypeptide(L)'
;MQPYDLPLDQLQTYRPALTRKDDFADFWEATKALLDQEPLTYELAPLTYPADGVRLYQLSYRGFGGARIQGYFAVPDKAGAHPGLILYHGYDWCFDGGIHDVVNWALHGYAAFGMLVRGQHSSEDNSWHFCVII
;
A
#
# COMPACT_ATOMS: atom_id res chain seq x y z
N MET A 1 -29.34 -11.58 3.99
CA MET A 1 -28.63 -11.12 5.20
C MET A 1 -29.47 -10.02 5.84
N GLN A 2 -29.60 -9.99 7.17
CA GLN A 2 -30.34 -8.95 7.92
C GLN A 2 -29.35 -8.14 8.79
N PRO A 3 -29.66 -6.90 9.18
CA PRO A 3 -28.80 -6.12 10.09
C PRO A 3 -28.56 -6.86 11.41
N TYR A 4 -27.31 -6.86 11.90
CA TYR A 4 -26.91 -7.57 13.14
C TYR A 4 -26.00 -6.75 14.06
N ASP A 5 -25.53 -5.59 13.62
CA ASP A 5 -24.71 -4.66 14.42
C ASP A 5 -25.59 -3.62 15.12
N LEU A 6 -24.97 -2.67 15.83
CA LEU A 6 -25.64 -1.53 16.42
C LEU A 6 -26.49 -0.79 15.35
N PRO A 7 -27.68 -0.27 15.74
CA PRO A 7 -28.45 0.63 14.89
C PRO A 7 -27.65 1.85 14.42
N LEU A 8 -28.01 2.41 13.27
CA LEU A 8 -27.24 3.49 12.62
C LEU A 8 -27.03 4.73 13.51
N ASP A 9 -28.05 5.16 14.25
CA ASP A 9 -27.99 6.28 15.18
C ASP A 9 -26.99 6.03 16.32
N GLN A 10 -26.85 4.77 16.75
CA GLN A 10 -25.84 4.36 17.72
C GLN A 10 -24.45 4.30 17.09
N LEU A 11 -24.29 3.76 15.87
CA LEU A 11 -23.00 3.73 15.16
C LEU A 11 -22.43 5.13 14.91
N GLN A 12 -23.28 6.11 14.59
CA GLN A 12 -22.86 7.50 14.39
C GLN A 12 -22.23 8.14 15.63
N THR A 13 -22.59 7.65 16.82
CA THR A 13 -22.08 8.15 18.11
C THR A 13 -21.16 7.15 18.80
N TYR A 14 -20.90 5.99 18.18
CA TYR A 14 -20.08 4.94 18.75
C TYR A 14 -18.60 5.35 18.82
N ARG A 15 -18.10 5.52 20.04
CA ARG A 15 -16.73 5.95 20.31
C ARG A 15 -16.16 5.21 21.52
N PRO A 16 -15.63 3.99 21.34
CA PRO A 16 -15.04 3.23 22.44
C PRO A 16 -13.83 3.95 23.03
N ALA A 17 -13.50 3.65 24.29
CA ALA A 17 -12.27 4.12 24.90
C ALA A 17 -11.04 3.60 24.13
N LEU A 18 -10.00 4.43 23.99
CA LEU A 18 -8.77 4.03 23.32
C LEU A 18 -8.04 2.96 24.13
N THR A 19 -7.44 1.99 23.42
CA THR A 19 -6.72 0.84 24.01
C THR A 19 -5.20 0.97 23.89
N ARG A 20 -4.69 2.15 23.50
CA ARG A 20 -3.24 2.37 23.34
C ARG A 20 -2.52 2.17 24.68
N LYS A 21 -1.34 1.56 24.63
CA LYS A 21 -0.45 1.43 25.79
C LYS A 21 0.33 2.72 26.04
N ASP A 22 0.94 2.83 27.22
CA ASP A 22 1.73 4.00 27.61
C ASP A 22 2.93 4.24 26.68
N ASP A 23 3.50 3.18 26.13
CA ASP A 23 4.65 3.17 25.21
C ASP A 23 4.27 3.30 23.73
N PHE A 24 3.00 3.56 23.39
CA PHE A 24 2.53 3.59 22.00
C PHE A 24 3.34 4.54 21.11
N ALA A 25 3.63 5.75 21.61
CA ALA A 25 4.40 6.73 20.84
C ALA A 25 5.86 6.29 20.69
N ASP A 26 6.48 5.83 21.77
CA ASP A 26 7.87 5.39 21.79
C ASP A 26 8.10 4.20 20.85
N PHE A 27 7.15 3.25 20.80
CA PHE A 27 7.15 2.15 19.85
C PHE A 27 7.23 2.67 18.41
N TRP A 28 6.34 3.57 18.01
CA TRP A 28 6.30 4.07 16.63
C TRP A 28 7.50 4.95 16.26
N GLU A 29 8.01 5.76 17.19
CA GLU A 29 9.24 6.52 16.94
C GLU A 29 10.44 5.58 16.75
N ALA A 30 10.58 4.55 17.59
CA ALA A 30 11.62 3.54 17.43
C ALA A 30 11.48 2.77 16.11
N THR A 31 10.27 2.37 15.72
CA THR A 31 10.01 1.67 14.45
C THR A 31 10.36 2.53 13.24
N LYS A 32 10.02 3.82 13.23
CA LYS A 32 10.40 4.73 12.14
C LYS A 32 11.91 4.96 12.09
N ALA A 33 12.57 5.12 13.23
CA ALA A 33 14.02 5.28 13.29
C ALA A 33 14.78 4.04 12.77
N LEU A 34 14.20 2.84 12.89
CA LEU A 34 14.72 1.63 12.26
C LEU A 34 14.50 1.65 10.74
N LEU A 35 13.35 2.12 10.26
CA LEU A 35 13.10 2.28 8.82
C LEU A 35 14.05 3.31 8.18
N ASP A 36 14.32 4.43 8.86
CA ASP A 36 15.20 5.49 8.36
C ASP A 36 16.66 5.03 8.16
N GLN A 37 17.06 3.91 8.78
CA GLN A 37 18.37 3.29 8.57
C GLN A 37 18.44 2.49 7.26
N GLU A 38 17.29 2.12 6.69
CA GLU A 38 17.23 1.40 5.42
C GLU A 38 17.31 2.39 4.25
N PRO A 39 18.32 2.29 3.37
CA PRO A 39 18.43 3.19 2.23
C PRO A 39 17.28 2.93 1.26
N LEU A 40 16.56 4.00 0.89
CA LEU A 40 15.52 3.94 -0.13
C LEU A 40 16.15 3.64 -1.49
N THR A 41 16.18 2.35 -1.82
CA THR A 41 16.56 1.81 -3.12
C THR A 41 15.32 1.27 -3.78
N TYR A 42 15.10 1.66 -5.04
CA TYR A 42 13.95 1.19 -5.81
C TYR A 42 14.36 0.84 -7.24
N GLU A 43 13.58 -0.04 -7.83
CA GLU A 43 13.71 -0.49 -9.22
C GLU A 43 12.37 -0.34 -9.93
N LEU A 44 12.41 0.10 -11.18
CA LEU A 44 11.25 0.18 -12.07
C LEU A 44 11.53 -0.69 -13.30
N ALA A 45 10.83 -1.81 -13.43
CA ALA A 45 10.88 -2.67 -14.60
C ALA A 45 9.65 -2.38 -15.49
N PRO A 46 9.81 -1.86 -16.72
CA PRO A 46 8.67 -1.60 -17.61
C PRO A 46 7.88 -2.88 -17.92
N LEU A 47 6.56 -2.77 -17.97
CA LEU A 47 5.65 -3.84 -18.36
C LEU A 47 4.79 -3.41 -19.54
N THR A 48 4.48 -4.37 -20.41
CA THR A 48 3.49 -4.16 -21.47
C THR A 48 2.10 -4.42 -20.91
N TYR A 49 1.15 -3.52 -21.20
CA TYR A 49 -0.25 -3.68 -20.82
C TYR A 49 -1.12 -3.21 -22.01
N PRO A 50 -2.21 -3.90 -22.34
CA PRO A 50 -3.04 -3.59 -23.51
C PRO A 50 -3.97 -2.38 -23.25
N ALA A 51 -3.39 -1.21 -22.94
CA ALA A 51 -4.09 0.06 -22.83
C ALA A 51 -3.19 1.21 -23.30
N ASP A 52 -3.80 2.17 -24.00
CA ASP A 52 -3.14 3.38 -24.45
C ASP A 52 -3.12 4.45 -23.35
N GLY A 53 -2.21 5.42 -23.46
CA GLY A 53 -2.19 6.59 -22.57
C GLY A 53 -1.65 6.32 -21.16
N VAL A 54 -1.03 5.17 -20.93
CA VAL A 54 -0.45 4.76 -19.64
C VAL A 54 0.91 4.10 -19.84
N ARG A 55 1.84 4.35 -18.92
CA ARG A 55 3.10 3.60 -18.77
C ARG A 55 3.01 2.78 -17.49
N LEU A 56 3.24 1.47 -17.61
CA LEU A 56 3.17 0.54 -16.49
C LEU A 56 4.56 0.02 -16.14
N TYR A 57 4.81 -0.10 -14.83
CA TYR A 57 6.03 -0.64 -14.28
C TYR A 57 5.71 -1.67 -13.18
N GLN A 58 6.53 -2.70 -13.07
CA GLN A 58 6.71 -3.39 -11.79
C GLN A 58 7.70 -2.56 -10.97
N LEU A 59 7.23 -2.05 -9.84
CA LEU A 59 8.03 -1.30 -8.88
C LEU A 59 8.43 -2.24 -7.75
N SER A 60 9.71 -2.22 -7.38
CA SER A 60 10.15 -2.80 -6.11
C SER A 60 11.03 -1.85 -5.32
N TYR A 61 10.95 -1.89 -4.00
CA TYR A 61 11.80 -1.09 -3.11
C TYR A 61 12.13 -1.84 -1.82
N ARG A 62 13.16 -1.38 -1.09
CA ARG A 62 13.48 -1.90 0.25
C ARG A 62 12.66 -1.18 1.32
N GLY A 63 11.85 -1.95 2.04
CA GLY A 63 11.09 -1.50 3.20
C GLY A 63 11.75 -1.87 4.52
N PHE A 64 10.96 -1.87 5.60
CA PHE A 64 11.43 -2.17 6.96
C PHE A 64 12.19 -3.51 7.04
N GLY A 65 13.33 -3.51 7.72
CA GLY A 65 14.20 -4.69 7.85
C GLY A 65 14.81 -5.16 6.53
N GLY A 66 14.92 -4.27 5.53
CA GLY A 66 15.48 -4.55 4.21
C GLY A 66 14.58 -5.38 3.30
N ALA A 67 13.29 -5.53 3.65
CA ALA A 67 12.34 -6.35 2.92
C ALA A 67 12.06 -5.85 1.52
N ARG A 68 12.03 -6.74 0.53
CA ARG A 68 11.65 -6.38 -0.83
C ARG A 68 10.13 -6.23 -0.96
N ILE A 69 9.67 -4.99 -0.97
CA ILE A 69 8.27 -4.64 -1.25
C ILE A 69 8.10 -4.48 -2.76
N GLN A 70 7.01 -5.02 -3.29
CA GLN A 70 6.71 -5.01 -4.72
C GLN A 70 5.31 -4.46 -4.99
N GLY A 71 5.09 -4.05 -6.23
CA GLY A 71 3.76 -3.67 -6.70
C GLY A 71 3.77 -3.17 -8.13
N TYR A 72 2.59 -2.80 -8.62
CA TYR A 72 2.45 -2.18 -9.92
C TYR A 72 2.40 -0.67 -9.78
N PHE A 73 3.11 0.03 -10.65
CA PHE A 73 3.11 1.47 -10.72
C PHE A 73 2.70 1.90 -12.13
N ALA A 74 1.56 2.57 -12.24
CA ALA A 74 1.06 3.10 -13.50
C ALA A 74 1.09 4.63 -13.48
N VAL A 75 1.50 5.22 -14.60
CA VAL A 75 1.64 6.66 -14.76
C VAL A 75 0.97 7.09 -16.06
N PRO A 76 0.24 8.22 -16.08
CA PRO A 76 -0.26 8.79 -17.32
C PRO A 76 0.87 8.96 -18.35
N ASP A 77 0.62 8.59 -19.61
CA ASP A 77 1.57 8.79 -20.70
C ASP A 77 1.49 10.22 -21.25
N LYS A 78 1.80 11.18 -20.38
CA LYS A 78 1.88 12.61 -20.71
C LYS A 78 2.97 13.25 -19.86
N ALA A 79 3.60 14.29 -20.38
CA ALA A 79 4.65 15.00 -19.66
C ALA A 79 4.10 15.75 -18.42
N GLY A 80 4.98 15.94 -17.44
CA GLY A 80 4.71 16.74 -16.24
C GLY A 80 4.58 15.91 -14.97
N ALA A 81 4.35 16.60 -13.85
CA ALA A 81 4.03 15.97 -12.58
C ALA A 81 2.56 15.53 -12.58
N HIS A 82 2.27 14.48 -11.83
CA HIS A 82 0.92 13.96 -11.65
C HIS A 82 0.59 13.88 -10.15
N PRO A 83 -0.68 14.04 -9.77
CA PRO A 83 -1.10 13.69 -8.41
C PRO A 83 -0.80 12.20 -8.15
N GLY A 84 -0.24 11.89 -6.98
CA GLY A 84 0.13 10.52 -6.60
C GLY A 84 -0.98 9.82 -5.83
N LEU A 85 -1.13 8.51 -6.05
CA LEU A 85 -2.00 7.63 -5.26
C LEU A 85 -1.23 6.37 -4.85
N ILE A 86 -1.30 6.00 -3.57
CA ILE A 86 -0.87 4.69 -3.09
C ILE A 86 -2.12 3.89 -2.77
N LEU A 87 -2.24 2.71 -3.37
CA LEU A 87 -3.37 1.81 -3.22
C LEU A 87 -2.92 0.62 -2.37
N TYR A 88 -3.69 0.33 -1.32
CA TYR A 88 -3.52 -0.83 -0.45
C TYR A 88 -4.68 -1.78 -0.67
N HIS A 89 -4.39 -3.05 -0.92
CA HIS A 89 -5.42 -4.06 -1.18
C HIS A 89 -6.02 -4.63 0.12
N GLY A 90 -7.19 -5.27 0.00
CA GLY A 90 -7.84 -5.96 1.12
C GLY A 90 -7.09 -7.23 1.54
N TYR A 91 -7.35 -7.71 2.75
CA TYR A 91 -6.73 -8.93 3.28
C TYR A 91 -7.02 -10.13 2.38
N ASP A 92 -5.97 -10.78 1.87
CA ASP A 92 -6.04 -11.91 0.93
C ASP A 92 -6.88 -11.63 -0.34
N TRP A 93 -7.07 -10.34 -0.66
CA TRP A 93 -7.92 -9.87 -1.75
C TRP A 93 -7.10 -9.07 -2.75
N CYS A 94 -6.16 -9.75 -3.41
CA CYS A 94 -5.23 -9.13 -4.35
C CYS A 94 -4.95 -10.03 -5.56
N PHE A 95 -5.97 -10.27 -6.36
CA PHE A 95 -5.86 -11.05 -7.59
C PHE A 95 -5.00 -10.32 -8.62
N ASP A 96 -4.03 -11.03 -9.21
CA ASP A 96 -3.06 -10.52 -10.18
C ASP A 96 -2.40 -9.19 -9.75
N GLY A 97 -2.20 -9.01 -8.44
CA GLY A 97 -1.61 -7.81 -7.84
C GLY A 97 -2.41 -6.51 -8.03
N GLY A 98 -3.70 -6.58 -8.40
CA GLY A 98 -4.54 -5.38 -8.60
C GLY A 98 -4.13 -4.52 -9.80
N ILE A 99 -3.39 -5.09 -10.76
CA ILE A 99 -2.81 -4.38 -11.92
C ILE A 99 -3.84 -3.55 -12.70
N HIS A 100 -5.05 -4.06 -12.88
CA HIS A 100 -6.11 -3.40 -13.63
C HIS A 100 -6.58 -2.09 -12.97
N ASP A 101 -6.72 -2.10 -11.64
CA ASP A 101 -7.15 -0.92 -10.88
C ASP A 101 -6.07 0.17 -10.89
N VAL A 102 -4.81 -0.23 -10.76
CA VAL A 102 -3.67 0.70 -10.84
C VAL A 102 -3.65 1.39 -12.21
N VAL A 103 -3.84 0.64 -13.29
CA VAL A 103 -3.93 1.21 -14.65
C VAL A 103 -5.12 2.16 -14.78
N ASN A 104 -6.30 1.78 -14.27
CA ASN A 104 -7.50 2.63 -14.31
C ASN A 104 -7.25 3.97 -13.60
N TRP A 105 -6.61 3.97 -12.43
CA TRP A 105 -6.26 5.21 -11.72
C TRP A 105 -5.29 6.09 -12.51
N ALA A 106 -4.36 5.50 -13.25
CA ALA A 106 -3.50 6.26 -14.16
C ALA A 106 -4.26 6.86 -15.34
N LEU A 107 -5.23 6.16 -15.90
CA LEU A 107 -6.12 6.72 -16.92
C LEU A 107 -6.99 7.87 -16.38
N HIS A 108 -7.30 7.85 -15.08
CA HIS A 108 -7.94 8.98 -14.37
C HIS A 108 -6.97 10.14 -14.06
N GLY A 109 -5.69 10.03 -14.40
CA GLY A 109 -4.70 11.11 -14.31
C GLY A 109 -3.78 11.07 -13.11
N TYR A 110 -3.74 9.97 -12.35
CA TYR A 110 -2.89 9.81 -11.17
C TYR A 110 -1.66 8.95 -11.44
N ALA A 111 -0.51 9.29 -10.86
CA ALA A 111 0.58 8.32 -10.73
C ALA A 111 0.22 7.35 -9.59
N ALA A 112 -0.25 6.16 -9.95
CA ALA A 112 -0.82 5.20 -9.00
C ALA A 112 0.15 4.05 -8.73
N PHE A 113 0.42 3.77 -7.46
CA PHE A 113 1.20 2.62 -7.00
C PHE A 113 0.31 1.68 -6.18
N GLY A 114 0.08 0.47 -6.66
CA GLY A 114 -0.56 -0.60 -5.88
C GLY A 114 0.48 -1.36 -5.10
N MET A 115 0.61 -1.07 -3.81
CA MET A 115 1.56 -1.76 -2.93
C MET A 115 1.01 -3.13 -2.56
N LEU A 116 1.81 -4.17 -2.78
CA LEU A 116 1.45 -5.53 -2.41
C LEU A 116 1.85 -5.77 -0.95
N VAL A 117 0.89 -6.19 -0.14
CA VAL A 117 1.11 -6.46 1.28
C VAL A 117 2.04 -7.67 1.44
N ARG A 118 3.00 -7.53 2.37
CA ARG A 118 4.01 -8.55 2.68
C ARG A 118 3.35 -9.88 3.01
N GLY A 119 3.84 -10.96 2.40
CA GLY A 119 3.37 -12.33 2.65
C GLY A 119 1.98 -12.67 2.11
N GLN A 120 1.18 -11.70 1.63
CA GLN A 120 -0.12 -11.97 1.01
C GLN A 120 -0.03 -12.06 -0.52
N HIS A 121 1.01 -11.46 -1.10
CA HIS A 121 1.35 -11.62 -2.50
C HIS A 121 2.88 -11.64 -2.63
N SER A 122 3.41 -11.13 -3.73
CA SER A 122 4.82 -11.16 -4.09
C SER A 122 5.76 -10.32 -3.21
N SER A 123 5.26 -9.50 -2.28
CA SER A 123 6.12 -8.75 -1.36
C SER A 123 6.70 -9.67 -0.28
N GLU A 124 8.01 -9.53 -0.04
CA GLU A 124 8.73 -10.32 0.94
C GLU A 124 8.31 -9.97 2.37
N ASP A 125 8.04 -11.01 3.17
CA ASP A 125 8.00 -10.90 4.62
C ASP A 125 9.23 -11.55 5.24
N ASN A 126 10.14 -10.72 5.74
CA ASN A 126 11.36 -11.11 6.45
C ASN A 126 11.29 -10.77 7.94
N SER A 127 10.10 -10.43 8.44
CA SER A 127 9.95 -9.93 9.79
C SER A 127 9.83 -11.06 10.83
N TRP A 128 10.78 -11.08 11.76
CA TRP A 128 10.67 -11.79 13.05
C TRP A 128 9.92 -10.96 14.11
N HIS A 129 9.60 -9.70 13.79
CA HIS A 129 8.89 -8.73 14.62
C HIS A 129 7.70 -8.18 13.82
N PHE A 130 6.48 -8.37 14.32
CA PHE A 130 5.25 -7.92 13.66
C PHE A 130 5.32 -6.42 13.31
N CYS A 131 5.48 -6.10 12.03
CA CYS A 131 5.26 -4.76 11.50
C CYS A 131 3.95 -4.81 10.73
N VAL A 132 2.89 -4.25 11.33
CA VAL A 132 1.59 -4.07 10.69
C VAL A 132 1.74 -2.96 9.65
N ILE A 133 1.16 -3.19 8.47
CA ILE A 133 1.11 -2.31 7.31
C ILE A 133 0.98 -0.84 7.73
N ILE A 134 1.89 0.01 7.24
CA ILE A 134 1.80 1.48 7.30
C ILE A 134 1.30 2.00 5.94
#